data_AF-A0A944XN46-F1
#
_entry.id   AF-A0A944XN46-F1
#
_cell.length_a   1.000
_cell.length_b   1.000
_cell.length_c   1.000
_cell.angle_alpha   90.00
_cell.angle_beta   90.00
_cell.angle_gamma   90.00
#
_symmetry.space_group_name_H-M   'P 1'
#
loop_
_entity.id
_entity.type
_entity.pdbx_description
1 polymer ?
#
loop_
_entity_poly.entity_id
_entity_poly.type
_entity_poly.pdbx_seq_one_letter_code
_entity_poly.pdbx_strand_id
1 'polypeptide(L)' 'MTKTDDKIDALLAKHPNLTKPDAIKIVTEKNERKKKKRVEKAERSDAKKLKKKGNPSAWDEVDA' A
#
# COMPACT_ATOMS: atom_id res chain seq x y z
N MET A 1 17.61 3.81 15.33
CA MET A 1 16.35 4.50 14.98
C MET A 1 15.58 3.66 13.98
N THR A 2 14.26 3.59 14.11
CA THR A 2 13.44 2.86 13.13
C THR A 2 13.17 3.74 11.91
N LYS A 3 12.88 3.14 10.76
CA LYS A 3 12.50 3.86 9.52
C LYS A 3 11.24 4.74 9.69
N THR A 4 10.50 4.55 10.78
CA THR A 4 9.35 5.37 11.18
C THR A 4 9.80 6.60 11.97
N ASP A 5 10.76 6.44 12.89
CA ASP A 5 11.34 7.55 13.64
C ASP A 5 12.04 8.54 12.70
N ASP A 6 12.82 8.04 11.74
CA ASP A 6 13.49 8.89 10.73
C ASP A 6 12.48 9.75 9.94
N LYS A 7 11.27 9.22 9.69
CA LYS A 7 10.20 9.94 8.98
C LYS A 7 9.50 10.94 9.87
N ILE A 8 9.35 10.63 11.15
CA ILE A 8 8.79 11.55 12.14
C ILE A 8 9.74 12.73 12.31
N ASP A 9 11.04 12.48 12.48
CA ASP A 9 12.06 13.52 12.60
C ASP A 9 12.16 14.39 11.35
N ALA A 10 12.13 13.79 10.16
CA ALA A 10 12.08 14.54 8.91
C ALA A 10 10.79 15.38 8.75
N LEU A 11 9.67 14.94 9.32
CA LEU A 11 8.41 15.67 9.29
C LEU A 11 8.46 16.86 10.25
N LEU A 12 8.99 16.66 11.45
CA LEU A 12 9.18 17.71 12.46
C LEU A 12 10.18 18.77 12.00
N ALA A 13 11.26 18.36 11.32
CA ALA A 13 12.23 19.29 10.74
C ALA A 13 11.61 20.20 9.68
N LYS A 14 10.63 19.72 8.91
CA LYS A 14 9.90 20.53 7.91
C LYS A 14 8.75 21.33 8.49
N HIS A 15 8.20 20.86 9.60
CA HIS A 15 7.02 21.43 10.26
C HIS A 15 7.32 21.61 11.75
N PRO A 16 8.05 22.68 12.12
CA PRO A 16 8.41 22.93 13.53
C PRO A 16 7.19 23.21 14.42
N ASN A 17 6.06 23.60 13.83
CA ASN A 17 4.78 23.80 14.55
C ASN A 17 4.03 22.49 14.81
N LEU A 18 4.45 21.39 14.20
CA LEU A 18 3.81 20.10 14.36
C LEU A 18 4.35 19.43 15.63
N THR A 19 3.47 18.90 16.46
CA THR A 19 3.89 18.19 17.66
C THR A 19 4.35 16.77 17.32
N LYS A 20 5.24 16.20 18.15
CA LYS A 20 5.65 14.79 18.03
C LYS A 20 4.45 13.81 17.95
N PRO A 21 3.41 13.90 18.82
CA PRO A 21 2.27 13.00 18.72
C PRO A 21 1.48 13.17 17.42
N ASP A 22 1.35 14.39 16.89
CA ASP A 22 0.68 14.62 15.60
C ASP A 22 1.48 14.03 14.44
N ALA A 23 2.81 14.18 14.47
CA ALA A 23 3.70 13.58 13.48
C ALA A 23 3.58 12.04 13.47
N ILE A 24 3.52 11.42 14.65
CA ILE A 24 3.29 9.98 14.80
C ILE A 24 1.95 9.60 14.17
N LYS A 25 0.87 10.31 14.52
CA LYS A 25 -0.49 10.05 14.01
C LYS A 25 -0.56 10.12 12.48
N ILE A 26 0.08 11.13 11.88
CA ILE A 26 0.13 11.29 10.42
C ILE A 26 0.85 10.11 9.76
N VAL A 27 1.97 9.68 10.33
CA VAL A 27 2.77 8.58 9.77
C VAL A 27 2.04 7.24 9.92
N THR A 28 1.40 6.98 11.06
CA THR A 28 0.63 5.75 11.30
C THR A 28 -0.58 5.68 10.38
N GLU A 29 -1.39 6.73 10.32
CA GLU A 29 -2.57 6.80 9.46
C GLU A 29 -2.20 6.64 7.97
N LYS A 30 -1.09 7.24 7.54
CA LYS A 30 -0.55 7.06 6.19
C LYS A 30 -0.15 5.62 5.91
N ASN A 31 0.44 4.93 6.89
CA ASN A 31 0.84 3.52 6.75
C ASN A 31 -0.38 2.59 6.70
N GLU A 32 -1.37 2.81 7.54
CA GLU A 32 -2.62 2.05 7.55
C GLU A 32 -3.38 2.17 6.23
N ARG A 33 -3.53 3.40 5.72
CA ARG A 33 -4.16 3.64 4.41
C ARG A 33 -3.43 2.91 3.29
N LYS A 34 -2.09 2.90 3.32
CA LYS A 34 -1.29 2.14 2.35
C LYS A 34 -1.48 0.63 2.48
N LYS A 35 -1.59 0.11 3.70
CA LYS A 35 -1.85 -1.31 3.95
C LYS A 35 -3.21 -1.73 3.37
N LYS A 36 -4.27 -0.98 3.66
CA LYS A 36 -5.62 -1.21 3.12
C LYS A 36 -5.61 -1.27 1.59
N LYS A 37 -4.98 -0.30 0.93
CA LYS A 37 -4.88 -0.27 -0.54
C LYS A 37 -4.09 -1.44 -1.14
N ARG A 38 -3.11 -1.98 -0.41
CA ARG A 38 -2.35 -3.17 -0.86
C ARG A 38 -3.20 -4.43 -0.79
N VAL A 39 -3.97 -4.60 0.28
CA VAL A 39 -4.88 -5.73 0.47
C VAL A 39 -5.96 -5.73 -0.60
N GLU A 40 -6.63 -4.59 -0.82
CA GLU A 40 -7.67 -4.45 -1.86
C GLU A 40 -7.13 -4.79 -3.27
N LYS A 41 -5.89 -4.37 -3.58
CA LYS A 41 -5.23 -4.72 -4.85
C LYS A 41 -4.95 -6.22 -4.95
N ALA A 42 -4.48 -6.85 -3.87
CA ALA A 42 -4.21 -8.27 -3.84
C ALA A 42 -5.51 -9.07 -4.09
N GLU A 43 -6.57 -8.76 -3.34
CA GLU A 43 -7.91 -9.36 -3.50
C GLU A 43 -8.44 -9.23 -4.93
N ARG A 44 -8.33 -8.02 -5.52
CA ARG A 44 -8.74 -7.79 -6.91
C ARG A 44 -7.92 -8.61 -7.91
N SER A 45 -6.62 -8.75 -7.67
CA SER A 45 -5.74 -9.53 -8.54
C SER A 45 -6.00 -11.04 -8.42
N ASP A 46 -6.28 -11.53 -7.22
CA ASP A 46 -6.58 -12.94 -6.97
C ASP A 46 -7.94 -13.32 -7.56
N ALA A 47 -8.95 -12.45 -7.40
CA ALA A 47 -10.25 -12.61 -8.05
C ALA A 47 -10.13 -12.65 -9.59
N LYS A 48 -9.26 -11.82 -10.19
CA LYS A 48 -8.98 -11.87 -11.63
C LYS A 48 -8.30 -13.18 -12.04
N LYS A 49 -7.32 -13.66 -11.26
CA LYS A 49 -6.65 -14.95 -11.53
C LYS A 49 -7.63 -16.11 -11.46
N LEU A 50 -8.54 -16.11 -10.48
CA LEU A 50 -9.57 -17.13 -10.36
C LEU A 50 -10.52 -17.12 -11.57
N LYS A 51 -10.94 -15.93 -12.03
CA LYS A 51 -11.75 -15.78 -13.24
C LYS A 51 -11.03 -16.23 -14.52
N LYS A 52 -9.73 -15.92 -14.69
CA LYS A 52 -8.94 -16.40 -15.84
C LYS A 52 -8.81 -17.93 -15.84
N LYS A 53 -8.62 -18.56 -14.67
CA LYS A 53 -8.54 -20.03 -14.58
C LYS A 53 -9.85 -20.75 -14.93
N GLY A 54 -10.99 -20.10 -14.71
CA GLY A 54 -12.32 -20.63 -15.06
C GLY A 54 -12.77 -20.35 -16.49
N ASN A 55 -12.09 -19.45 -17.21
CA ASN A 55 -12.38 -19.12 -18.60
C ASN A 55 -11.04 -18.93 -19.34
N PRO A 56 -10.46 -19.98 -19.94
CA PRO A 56 -9.28 -19.82 -20.78
C PRO A 56 -9.61 -18.80 -21.86
N SER A 57 -8.81 -17.74 -21.94
CA SER A 57 -9.02 -16.74 -22.99
C SER A 57 -8.59 -17.38 -24.31
N ALA A 58 -9.42 -17.27 -25.34
CA ALA A 58 -9.15 -17.81 -26.69
C ALA A 58 -7.89 -17.24 -27.38
N TRP A 59 -7.18 -16.34 -26.70
CA TRP A 59 -5.90 -15.77 -27.14
C TRP A 59 -4.68 -16.52 -26.59
N ASP A 60 -4.86 -17.41 -25.61
CA ASP A 60 -3.78 -18.26 -25.08
C ASP A 60 -3.52 -19.51 -25.99
N GLU A 61 -4.30 -19.73 -27.08
CA GLU A 61 -4.20 -20.90 -27.99
C GLU A 61 -3.37 -20.66 -29.27
N VAL A 62 -2.90 -19.45 -29.57
CA VAL A 62 -2.27 -19.14 -30.87
C VAL A 62 -0.73 -19.30 -30.88
N ASP A 63 -0.10 -19.59 -29.74
CA ASP A 63 1.36 -19.78 -29.62
C ASP A 63 1.73 -21.09 -28.91
N ALA A 64 1.29 -22.24 -29.43
CA ALA A 64 1.75 -23.58 -29.03
C ALA A 64 2.22 -24.39 -30.25
#